data_AF-A0A7C5W972-F1
#
_entry.id   AF-A0A7C5W972-F1
#
_cell.length_a   1.000
_cell.length_b   1.000
_cell.length_c   1.000
_cell.angle_alpha   90.00
_cell.angle_beta   90.00
_cell.angle_gamma   90.00
#
_symmetry.space_group_name_H-M   'P 1'
#
loop_
_entity.id
_entity.type
_entity.pdbx_description
1 polymer ?
#
loop_
_entity_poly.entity_id
_entity_poly.type
_entity_poly.pdbx_seq_one_letter_code
_entity_poly.pdbx_strand_id
1 'polypeptide(L)'
;MGASLLKRVEIQLRRWLLRRWEGAAPLLVTTPTPLLQLHPGSRVLFLRQDRIGDVLVSIPLLRSFRRHFPEVSIELLLGRTNWEVRHATRPYVDRCWRYEKTPRALLRLLSELRAQRYDALVDLMDNPSVTSSVFLTIVPARARVGIAKGNDAAYTHVVPLLERSRVHIVERLAQLLLPFGIDPVGEDLRLEYPITDAEREWATAVLGPCRKAYRVGINLAASHPDKTWSAAQWSTFLRELSRKHPEAELLLFASPAYARAQAEIAAETGVRPVPTMPSFHQFAILLERCDIIVTPDTAAVHLAAAWQRPCVALYVWDRPELMPWLPYRSPHEAVYTRQSPLQNLPVADALDAFERLLNRLSHPVSPQ
;
A
#
# COMPACT_ATOMS: atom_id res chain seq x y z
N MET A 1 -11.74 -11.13 27.15
CA MET A 1 -12.59 -12.29 26.79
C MET A 1 -13.23 -12.24 25.39
N GLY A 2 -13.53 -11.07 24.79
CA GLY A 2 -14.24 -10.99 23.50
C GLY A 2 -13.47 -11.44 22.23
N ALA A 3 -12.15 -11.29 22.18
CA ALA A 3 -11.34 -11.66 21.00
C ALA A 3 -11.29 -13.18 20.73
N SER A 4 -11.34 -13.99 21.79
CA SER A 4 -11.39 -15.46 21.73
C SER A 4 -12.72 -15.97 21.14
N LEU A 5 -13.83 -15.33 21.52
CA LEU A 5 -15.16 -15.66 21.02
C LEU A 5 -15.32 -15.30 19.54
N LEU A 6 -14.84 -14.12 19.13
CA LEU A 6 -14.81 -13.69 17.72
C LEU A 6 -14.02 -14.66 16.84
N LYS A 7 -12.85 -15.13 17.29
CA LYS A 7 -12.04 -16.10 16.55
C LYS A 7 -12.75 -17.46 16.42
N ARG A 8 -13.49 -17.90 17.45
CA ARG A 8 -14.29 -19.13 17.40
C ARG A 8 -15.50 -18.99 16.47
N VAL A 9 -16.20 -17.86 16.53
CA VAL A 9 -17.30 -17.52 15.61
C VAL A 9 -16.78 -17.43 14.18
N GLU A 10 -15.61 -16.82 13.97
CA GLU A 10 -14.94 -16.75 12.66
C GLU A 10 -14.59 -18.14 12.13
N ILE A 11 -14.09 -19.06 12.97
CA ILE A 11 -13.81 -20.45 12.59
C ILE A 11 -15.11 -21.20 12.24
N GLN A 12 -16.16 -21.06 13.04
CA GLN A 12 -17.44 -21.72 12.76
C GLN A 12 -18.13 -21.13 11.52
N LEU A 13 -18.08 -19.81 11.35
CA LEU A 13 -18.54 -19.12 10.16
C LEU A 13 -17.72 -19.58 8.94
N ARG A 14 -16.39 -19.70 9.04
CA ARG A 14 -15.54 -20.26 7.98
C ARG A 14 -15.96 -21.68 7.59
N ARG A 15 -16.23 -22.57 8.56
CA ARG A 15 -16.71 -23.93 8.28
C ARG A 15 -18.08 -23.92 7.62
N TRP A 16 -18.98 -23.04 8.06
CA TRP A 16 -20.31 -22.86 7.46
C TRP A 16 -20.23 -22.29 6.04
N LEU A 17 -19.37 -21.30 5.81
CA LEU A 17 -19.09 -20.69 4.51
C LEU A 17 -18.52 -21.73 3.52
N LEU A 18 -17.53 -22.52 3.94
CA LEU A 18 -16.94 -23.59 3.13
C LEU A 18 -17.98 -24.62 2.67
N ARG A 19 -18.97 -24.96 3.52
CA ARG A 19 -20.09 -25.85 3.15
C ARG A 19 -21.07 -25.21 2.16
N ARG A 20 -21.26 -23.89 2.24
CA ARG A 20 -22.14 -23.13 1.33
C ARG A 20 -21.48 -22.86 -0.03
N TRP A 21 -20.18 -23.10 -0.10
CA TRP A 21 -19.30 -22.88 -1.24
C TRP A 21 -19.05 -24.15 -2.06
N GLU A 22 -19.78 -25.24 -1.81
CA GLU A 22 -19.92 -26.40 -2.72
C GLU A 22 -20.76 -26.05 -3.98
N GLY A 23 -20.72 -24.79 -4.43
CA GLY A 23 -21.37 -24.29 -5.64
C GLY A 23 -20.45 -24.33 -6.86
N ALA A 24 -21.01 -23.99 -8.03
CA ALA A 24 -20.32 -23.97 -9.31
C ALA A 24 -18.99 -23.18 -9.24
N ALA A 25 -17.96 -23.72 -9.91
CA ALA A 25 -16.66 -23.06 -10.03
C ALA A 25 -16.80 -21.64 -10.62
N PRO A 26 -16.03 -20.66 -10.14
CA PRO A 26 -16.12 -19.31 -10.67
C PRO A 26 -15.68 -19.26 -12.14
N LEU A 27 -16.23 -18.33 -12.90
CA LEU A 27 -15.80 -18.07 -14.26
C LEU A 27 -14.41 -17.44 -14.26
N LEU A 28 -13.43 -18.13 -14.85
CA LEU A 28 -12.09 -17.57 -15.06
C LEU A 28 -12.11 -16.62 -16.26
N VAL A 29 -11.72 -15.36 -16.03
CA VAL A 29 -11.68 -14.30 -17.05
C VAL A 29 -10.23 -13.92 -17.33
N THR A 30 -9.71 -14.35 -18.49
CA THR A 30 -8.32 -14.13 -18.91
C THR A 30 -8.15 -13.01 -19.92
N THR A 31 -9.23 -12.55 -20.54
CA THR A 31 -9.24 -11.50 -21.56
C THR A 31 -10.26 -10.41 -21.23
N PRO A 32 -10.04 -9.16 -21.67
CA PRO A 32 -10.99 -8.07 -21.46
C PRO A 32 -12.33 -8.42 -22.08
N THR A 33 -13.31 -8.73 -21.24
CA THR A 33 -14.64 -9.18 -21.67
C THR A 33 -15.68 -8.49 -20.80
N PRO A 34 -16.64 -7.75 -21.37
CA PRO A 34 -17.67 -7.02 -20.61
C PRO A 34 -18.76 -7.98 -20.09
N LEU A 35 -18.37 -8.94 -19.25
CA LEU A 35 -19.25 -9.91 -18.61
C LEU A 35 -20.13 -9.25 -17.56
N LEU A 36 -19.59 -8.23 -16.89
CA LEU A 36 -20.29 -7.42 -15.90
C LEU A 36 -20.71 -6.09 -16.53
N GLN A 37 -21.93 -6.05 -17.06
CA GLN A 37 -22.51 -4.82 -17.57
C GLN A 37 -22.92 -3.93 -16.41
N LEU A 38 -22.24 -2.79 -16.29
CA LEU A 38 -22.58 -1.72 -15.34
C LEU A 38 -23.28 -0.60 -16.09
N HIS A 39 -24.26 0.01 -15.44
CA HIS A 39 -25.05 1.10 -15.99
C HIS A 39 -24.98 2.32 -15.07
N PRO A 40 -25.39 3.52 -15.52
CA PRO A 40 -25.57 4.65 -14.62
C PRO A 40 -26.43 4.26 -13.41
N GLY A 41 -25.94 4.56 -12.20
CA GLY A 41 -26.59 4.17 -10.95
C GLY A 41 -26.23 2.77 -10.42
N SER A 42 -25.45 1.97 -11.15
CA SER A 42 -24.87 0.73 -10.60
C SER A 42 -23.99 1.03 -9.39
N ARG A 43 -23.86 0.07 -8.47
CA ARG A 43 -23.07 0.21 -7.24
C ARG A 43 -22.02 -0.90 -7.15
N VAL A 44 -20.77 -0.50 -6.97
CA VAL A 44 -19.64 -1.43 -6.83
C VAL A 44 -18.89 -1.17 -5.53
N LEU A 45 -18.68 -2.23 -4.75
CA LEU A 45 -17.92 -2.17 -3.51
C LEU A 45 -16.58 -2.89 -3.67
N PHE A 46 -15.50 -2.14 -3.52
CA PHE A 46 -14.14 -2.65 -3.45
C PHE A 46 -13.78 -3.00 -2.01
N LEU A 47 -13.15 -4.16 -1.79
CA LEU A 47 -12.70 -4.60 -0.47
C LEU A 47 -11.18 -4.45 -0.35
N ARG A 48 -10.74 -3.57 0.57
CA ARG A 48 -9.31 -3.28 0.84
C ARG A 48 -9.07 -2.94 2.31
N GLN A 49 -9.41 -3.86 3.19
CA GLN A 49 -9.42 -3.68 4.65
C GLN A 49 -8.10 -4.06 5.36
N ASP A 50 -6.98 -4.04 4.64
CA ASP A 50 -5.65 -4.49 5.01
C ASP A 50 -4.72 -3.32 5.47
N ARG A 51 -3.55 -3.13 4.86
CA ARG A 51 -2.57 -2.11 5.27
C ARG A 51 -2.67 -0.87 4.38
N ILE A 52 -1.91 0.15 4.75
CA ILE A 52 -1.86 1.43 4.05
C ILE A 52 -1.30 1.27 2.63
N GLY A 53 -0.17 0.54 2.49
CA GLY A 53 0.46 0.32 1.20
C GLY A 53 -0.44 -0.39 0.20
N ASP A 54 -1.26 -1.32 0.67
CA ASP A 54 -2.23 -2.06 -0.15
C ASP A 54 -3.28 -1.11 -0.79
N VAL A 55 -3.69 -0.06 -0.08
CA VAL A 55 -4.58 0.98 -0.64
C VAL A 55 -3.85 1.76 -1.74
N LEU A 56 -2.60 2.16 -1.50
CA LEU A 56 -1.81 2.96 -2.46
C LEU A 56 -1.61 2.23 -3.78
N VAL A 57 -1.26 0.93 -3.74
CA VAL A 57 -1.11 0.12 -4.96
C VAL A 57 -2.43 -0.19 -5.67
N SER A 58 -3.57 0.12 -5.06
CA SER A 58 -4.91 -0.03 -5.66
C SER A 58 -5.40 1.21 -6.39
N ILE A 59 -4.80 2.37 -6.12
CA ILE A 59 -5.24 3.65 -6.69
C ILE A 59 -5.29 3.60 -8.23
N PRO A 60 -4.30 3.05 -8.95
CA PRO A 60 -4.35 3.04 -10.41
C PRO A 60 -5.54 2.26 -10.97
N LEU A 61 -5.90 1.14 -10.33
CA LEU A 61 -7.10 0.38 -10.67
C LEU A 61 -8.38 1.19 -10.41
N LEU A 62 -8.48 1.87 -9.26
CA LEU A 62 -9.65 2.68 -8.93
C LEU A 62 -9.81 3.86 -9.90
N ARG A 63 -8.69 4.48 -10.31
CA ARG A 63 -8.64 5.54 -11.32
C ARG A 63 -9.11 5.05 -12.67
N SER A 64 -8.54 3.93 -13.14
CA SER A 64 -8.94 3.27 -14.37
C SER A 64 -10.43 2.94 -14.37
N PHE A 65 -10.93 2.36 -13.29
CA PHE A 65 -12.34 2.00 -13.14
C PHE A 65 -13.25 3.24 -13.18
N ARG A 66 -12.94 4.30 -12.43
CA ARG A 66 -13.72 5.57 -12.46
C ARG A 66 -13.75 6.18 -13.85
N ARG A 67 -12.65 6.14 -14.61
CA ARG A 67 -12.56 6.69 -15.97
C ARG A 67 -13.53 5.98 -16.93
N HIS A 68 -13.66 4.67 -16.82
CA HIS A 68 -14.57 3.88 -17.66
C HIS A 68 -16.02 3.92 -17.19
N PHE A 69 -16.24 4.12 -15.89
CA PHE A 69 -17.57 4.11 -15.28
C PHE A 69 -17.82 5.37 -14.44
N PRO A 70 -17.92 6.56 -15.06
CA PRO A 70 -18.05 7.83 -14.34
C PRO A 70 -19.35 7.94 -13.53
N GLU A 71 -20.43 7.31 -14.00
CA GLU A 71 -21.77 7.36 -13.38
C GLU A 71 -22.06 6.18 -12.43
N VAL A 72 -21.08 5.30 -12.19
CA VAL A 72 -21.20 4.20 -11.23
C VAL A 72 -20.83 4.70 -9.84
N SER A 73 -21.59 4.28 -8.84
CA SER A 73 -21.26 4.50 -7.44
C SER A 73 -20.13 3.56 -7.03
N ILE A 74 -18.94 4.12 -6.82
CA ILE A 74 -17.74 3.39 -6.37
C ILE A 74 -17.60 3.56 -4.87
N GLU A 75 -17.67 2.45 -4.15
CA GLU A 75 -17.49 2.42 -2.71
C GLU A 75 -16.27 1.58 -2.33
N LEU A 76 -15.61 1.93 -1.23
CA LEU A 76 -14.40 1.25 -0.76
C LEU A 76 -14.52 0.87 0.72
N LEU A 77 -14.37 -0.41 1.02
CA LEU A 77 -14.26 -0.90 2.39
C LEU A 77 -12.80 -0.86 2.85
N LEU A 78 -12.54 -0.02 3.84
CA LEU A 78 -11.23 0.19 4.46
C LEU A 78 -11.21 -0.35 5.89
N GLY A 79 -10.05 -0.78 6.35
CA GLY A 79 -9.82 -1.18 7.74
C GLY A 79 -9.49 0.02 8.61
N ARG A 80 -9.56 -0.16 9.94
CA ARG A 80 -9.14 0.88 10.90
C ARG A 80 -7.73 1.42 10.65
N THR A 81 -6.79 0.56 10.24
CA THR A 81 -5.37 0.89 10.04
C THR A 81 -5.08 1.69 8.79
N ASN A 82 -5.90 1.55 7.74
CA ASN A 82 -5.72 2.26 6.47
C ASN A 82 -6.79 3.33 6.21
N TRP A 83 -7.74 3.51 7.13
CA TRP A 83 -8.80 4.52 7.06
C TRP A 83 -8.28 5.94 6.81
N GLU A 84 -7.13 6.31 7.37
CA GLU A 84 -6.55 7.64 7.19
C GLU A 84 -6.17 7.93 5.73
N VAL A 85 -5.91 6.89 4.93
CA VAL A 85 -5.47 7.00 3.52
C VAL A 85 -6.64 7.20 2.57
N ARG A 86 -7.89 7.14 3.05
CA ARG A 86 -9.11 7.37 2.25
C ARG A 86 -9.09 8.69 1.47
N HIS A 87 -8.36 9.71 1.93
CA HIS A 87 -8.26 10.98 1.22
C HIS A 87 -7.60 10.79 -0.16
N ALA A 88 -6.62 9.88 -0.29
CA ALA A 88 -5.95 9.58 -1.54
C ALA A 88 -6.86 8.85 -2.55
N THR A 89 -7.95 8.24 -2.08
CA THR A 89 -8.92 7.56 -2.94
C THR A 89 -10.13 8.43 -3.31
N ARG A 90 -10.30 9.60 -2.68
CA ARG A 90 -11.44 10.51 -2.91
C ARG A 90 -11.67 10.90 -4.37
N PRO A 91 -10.65 11.08 -5.23
CA PRO A 91 -10.89 11.40 -6.64
C PRO A 91 -11.64 10.29 -7.40
N TYR A 92 -11.63 9.06 -6.88
CA TYR A 92 -12.14 7.88 -7.58
C TYR A 92 -13.31 7.20 -6.84
N VAL A 93 -13.41 7.39 -5.53
CA VAL A 93 -14.33 6.68 -4.65
C VAL A 93 -15.33 7.65 -4.04
N ASP A 94 -16.63 7.40 -4.26
CA ASP A 94 -17.72 8.26 -3.75
C ASP A 94 -17.93 8.08 -2.24
N ARG A 95 -17.74 6.85 -1.74
CA ARG A 95 -17.99 6.53 -0.33
C ARG A 95 -17.01 5.50 0.20
N CYS A 96 -16.45 5.77 1.39
CA CYS A 96 -15.65 4.81 2.13
C CYS A 96 -16.41 4.25 3.33
N TRP A 97 -16.29 2.95 3.55
CA TRP A 97 -16.80 2.23 4.73
C TRP A 97 -15.65 1.87 5.65
N ARG A 98 -15.84 2.01 6.97
CA ARG A 98 -14.81 1.66 7.95
C ARG A 98 -15.12 0.32 8.61
N TYR A 99 -14.29 -0.67 8.33
CA TYR A 99 -14.28 -1.94 9.03
C TYR A 99 -13.55 -1.83 10.37
N GLU A 100 -14.27 -2.18 11.43
CA GLU A 100 -13.75 -2.34 12.78
C GLU A 100 -13.96 -3.76 13.28
N LYS A 101 -12.96 -4.30 13.97
CA LYS A 101 -12.99 -5.68 14.51
C LYS A 101 -13.85 -5.85 15.76
N THR A 102 -14.75 -4.90 16.06
CA THR A 102 -15.66 -5.01 17.21
C THR A 102 -16.99 -5.64 16.76
N PRO A 103 -17.61 -6.55 17.54
CA PRO A 103 -18.81 -7.26 17.08
C PRO A 103 -19.96 -6.32 16.71
N ARG A 104 -20.19 -5.29 17.54
CA ARG A 104 -21.27 -4.31 17.33
C ARG A 104 -21.04 -3.49 16.06
N ALA A 105 -19.82 -2.98 15.84
CA ALA A 105 -19.51 -2.21 14.63
C ALA A 105 -19.59 -3.08 13.38
N LEU A 106 -19.11 -4.33 13.46
CA LEU A 106 -19.21 -5.28 12.34
C LEU A 106 -20.67 -5.60 11.98
N LEU A 107 -21.52 -5.92 12.97
CA LEU A 107 -22.93 -6.21 12.71
C LEU A 107 -23.65 -5.00 12.11
N ARG A 108 -23.38 -3.79 12.63
CA ARG A 108 -23.93 -2.54 12.09
C ARG A 108 -23.48 -2.33 10.64
N LEU A 109 -22.18 -2.44 10.37
CA LEU A 109 -21.61 -2.32 9.04
C LEU A 109 -22.23 -3.33 8.07
N LEU A 110 -22.33 -4.60 8.46
CA LEU A 110 -22.96 -5.63 7.63
C LEU A 110 -24.43 -5.30 7.35
N SER A 111 -25.17 -4.80 8.32
CA SER A 111 -26.57 -4.36 8.13
C SER A 111 -26.64 -3.23 7.09
N GLU A 112 -25.79 -2.22 7.22
CA GLU A 112 -25.74 -1.06 6.32
C GLU A 112 -25.34 -1.46 4.89
N LEU A 113 -24.33 -2.33 4.74
CA LEU A 113 -23.89 -2.86 3.44
C LEU A 113 -24.95 -3.75 2.78
N ARG A 114 -25.67 -4.56 3.56
CA ARG A 114 -26.74 -5.43 3.05
C ARG A 114 -27.90 -4.61 2.46
N ALA A 115 -28.13 -3.41 2.96
CA ALA A 115 -29.17 -2.51 2.45
C ALA A 115 -28.80 -1.87 1.09
N GLN A 116 -27.53 -1.88 0.68
CA GLN A 116 -27.06 -1.16 -0.51
C GLN A 116 -27.31 -1.86 -1.85
N ARG A 117 -27.55 -3.18 -1.87
CA ARG A 117 -27.73 -4.01 -3.10
C ARG A 117 -26.69 -3.74 -4.20
N TYR A 118 -25.50 -4.30 -4.07
CA TYR A 118 -24.41 -4.06 -5.04
C TYR A 118 -24.58 -4.86 -6.34
N ASP A 119 -24.13 -4.28 -7.46
CA ASP A 119 -23.99 -5.00 -8.72
C ASP A 119 -22.72 -5.86 -8.70
N ALA A 120 -21.63 -5.34 -8.12
CA ALA A 120 -20.39 -6.09 -7.95
C ALA A 120 -19.71 -5.83 -6.60
N LEU A 121 -19.14 -6.88 -6.02
CA LEU A 121 -18.10 -6.80 -5.00
C LEU A 121 -16.76 -7.17 -5.65
N VAL A 122 -15.72 -6.37 -5.43
CA VAL A 122 -14.39 -6.62 -5.97
C VAL A 122 -13.40 -6.77 -4.81
N ASP A 123 -12.88 -7.97 -4.60
CA ASP A 123 -11.88 -8.25 -3.58
C ASP A 123 -10.49 -7.91 -4.10
N LEU A 124 -9.94 -6.80 -3.65
CA LEU A 124 -8.64 -6.34 -4.12
C LEU A 124 -7.47 -7.11 -3.48
N MET A 125 -7.71 -7.99 -2.51
CA MET A 125 -6.66 -8.75 -1.83
C MET A 125 -5.90 -9.66 -2.82
N ASP A 126 -4.57 -9.74 -2.71
CA ASP A 126 -3.78 -10.69 -3.51
C ASP A 126 -3.63 -12.04 -2.79
N ASN A 127 -3.81 -12.08 -1.48
CA ASN A 127 -3.81 -13.30 -0.67
C ASN A 127 -5.22 -13.67 -0.19
N PRO A 128 -5.49 -14.96 0.14
CA PRO A 128 -6.74 -15.35 0.79
C PRO A 128 -7.00 -14.56 2.06
N SER A 129 -8.21 -14.05 2.20
CA SER A 129 -8.63 -13.22 3.34
C SER A 129 -9.94 -13.74 3.89
N VAL A 130 -9.92 -14.26 5.12
CA VAL A 130 -11.15 -14.70 5.80
C VAL A 130 -12.12 -13.54 5.96
N THR A 131 -11.62 -12.34 6.25
CA THR A 131 -12.47 -11.15 6.35
C THR A 131 -13.15 -10.84 5.01
N SER A 132 -12.43 -10.87 3.88
CA SER A 132 -13.05 -10.65 2.56
C SER A 132 -14.10 -11.71 2.27
N SER A 133 -13.81 -12.98 2.53
CA SER A 133 -14.73 -14.11 2.39
C SER A 133 -16.06 -13.91 3.13
N VAL A 134 -16.02 -13.35 4.34
CA VAL A 134 -17.21 -13.01 5.12
C VAL A 134 -18.05 -11.95 4.42
N PHE A 135 -17.45 -10.84 3.99
CA PHE A 135 -18.17 -9.77 3.28
C PHE A 135 -18.74 -10.27 1.95
N LEU A 136 -17.94 -10.98 1.16
CA LEU A 136 -18.36 -11.54 -0.13
C LEU A 136 -19.60 -12.44 0.03
N THR A 137 -19.69 -13.20 1.12
CA THR A 137 -20.82 -14.12 1.32
C THR A 137 -22.05 -13.45 1.93
N ILE A 138 -21.85 -12.53 2.88
CA ILE A 138 -22.96 -11.94 3.64
C ILE A 138 -23.58 -10.74 2.91
N VAL A 139 -22.78 -9.98 2.17
CA VAL A 139 -23.24 -8.80 1.42
C VAL A 139 -23.84 -9.27 0.08
N PRO A 140 -25.12 -8.99 -0.21
CA PRO A 140 -25.75 -9.35 -1.46
C PRO A 140 -25.11 -8.57 -2.61
N ALA A 141 -24.70 -9.30 -3.66
CA ALA A 141 -24.28 -8.72 -4.92
C ALA A 141 -24.57 -9.67 -6.09
N ARG A 142 -24.75 -9.11 -7.29
CA ARG A 142 -24.93 -9.92 -8.51
C ARG A 142 -23.64 -10.61 -8.92
N ALA A 143 -22.51 -9.91 -8.78
CA ALA A 143 -21.19 -10.44 -9.03
C ALA A 143 -20.24 -10.25 -7.83
N ARG A 144 -19.31 -11.19 -7.71
CA ARG A 144 -18.18 -11.21 -6.77
C ARG A 144 -16.93 -11.51 -7.58
N VAL A 145 -16.01 -10.56 -7.64
CA VAL A 145 -14.80 -10.60 -8.45
C VAL A 145 -13.58 -10.69 -7.54
N GLY A 146 -12.63 -11.55 -7.88
CA GLY A 146 -11.37 -11.68 -7.16
C GLY A 146 -10.26 -12.30 -8.00
N ILE A 147 -9.08 -12.45 -7.40
CA ILE A 147 -7.96 -13.17 -8.01
C ILE A 147 -8.06 -14.66 -7.63
N ALA A 148 -7.79 -15.56 -8.58
CA ALA A 148 -7.77 -17.02 -8.39
C ALA A 148 -6.60 -17.46 -7.49
N LYS A 149 -6.79 -17.36 -6.17
CA LYS A 149 -5.73 -17.48 -5.13
C LYS A 149 -6.05 -18.55 -4.07
N GLY A 150 -6.98 -19.46 -4.35
CA GLY A 150 -7.29 -20.61 -3.52
C GLY A 150 -8.46 -20.42 -2.54
N ASN A 151 -9.19 -19.30 -2.61
CA ASN A 151 -10.48 -19.11 -1.95
C ASN A 151 -11.60 -18.88 -2.97
N ASP A 152 -11.48 -19.59 -4.10
CA ASP A 152 -12.15 -19.28 -5.36
C ASP A 152 -13.68 -19.41 -5.26
N ALA A 153 -14.16 -20.29 -4.40
CA ALA A 153 -15.58 -20.52 -4.18
C ALA A 153 -16.33 -19.34 -3.51
N ALA A 154 -15.61 -18.33 -3.03
CA ALA A 154 -16.19 -17.06 -2.59
C ALA A 154 -16.63 -16.15 -3.75
N TYR A 155 -16.14 -16.43 -4.96
CA TYR A 155 -16.29 -15.57 -6.13
C TYR A 155 -17.25 -16.16 -7.15
N THR A 156 -17.81 -15.29 -7.97
CA THR A 156 -18.54 -15.66 -9.20
C THR A 156 -17.62 -15.58 -10.41
N HIS A 157 -16.65 -14.66 -10.38
CA HIS A 157 -15.69 -14.38 -11.43
C HIS A 157 -14.32 -14.29 -10.80
N VAL A 158 -13.33 -14.93 -11.41
CA VAL A 158 -11.94 -14.83 -10.99
C VAL A 158 -11.06 -14.42 -12.15
N VAL A 159 -9.99 -13.70 -11.84
CA VAL A 159 -8.92 -13.35 -12.79
C VAL A 159 -7.65 -14.13 -12.43
N PRO A 160 -6.73 -14.36 -13.39
CA PRO A 160 -5.52 -15.12 -13.14
C PRO A 160 -4.68 -14.54 -12.00
N LEU A 161 -4.16 -15.43 -11.14
CA LEU A 161 -3.06 -15.07 -10.27
C LEU A 161 -1.76 -15.10 -11.08
N LEU A 162 -1.34 -13.95 -11.58
CA LEU A 162 -0.06 -13.83 -12.28
C LEU A 162 1.12 -14.13 -11.33
N GLU A 163 2.24 -14.56 -11.91
CA GLU A 163 3.39 -15.08 -11.18
C GLU A 163 3.94 -14.05 -10.17
N ARG A 164 3.80 -14.33 -8.87
CA ARG A 164 4.12 -13.37 -7.79
C ARG A 164 5.60 -13.04 -7.66
N SER A 165 6.48 -13.87 -8.20
CA SER A 165 7.93 -13.67 -8.24
C SER A 165 8.36 -12.66 -9.31
N ARG A 166 7.51 -12.38 -10.31
CA ARG A 166 7.88 -11.61 -11.51
C ARG A 166 6.96 -10.42 -11.80
N VAL A 167 5.67 -10.57 -11.57
CA VAL A 167 4.68 -9.54 -11.88
C VAL A 167 4.42 -8.71 -10.64
N HIS A 168 4.53 -7.38 -10.75
CA HIS A 168 4.31 -6.49 -9.61
C HIS A 168 2.85 -6.50 -9.14
N ILE A 169 2.60 -6.28 -7.84
CA ILE A 169 1.25 -6.31 -7.26
C ILE A 169 0.27 -5.39 -8.01
N VAL A 170 0.70 -4.19 -8.41
CA VAL A 170 -0.12 -3.23 -9.16
C VAL A 170 -0.69 -3.85 -10.44
N GLU A 171 0.13 -4.61 -11.18
CA GLU A 171 -0.26 -5.25 -12.43
C GLU A 171 -1.15 -6.47 -12.20
N ARG A 172 -0.93 -7.21 -11.10
CA ARG A 172 -1.81 -8.30 -10.68
C ARG A 172 -3.20 -7.77 -10.31
N LEU A 173 -3.25 -6.65 -9.59
CA LEU A 173 -4.50 -6.00 -9.23
C LEU A 173 -5.23 -5.49 -10.47
N ALA A 174 -4.53 -4.89 -11.42
CA ALA A 174 -5.10 -4.41 -12.67
C ALA A 174 -5.87 -5.51 -13.44
N GLN A 175 -5.52 -6.80 -13.28
CA GLN A 175 -6.27 -7.90 -13.89
C GLN A 175 -7.74 -7.94 -13.45
N LEU A 176 -8.10 -7.41 -12.28
CA LEU A 176 -9.49 -7.34 -11.80
C LEU A 176 -10.41 -6.46 -12.67
N LEU A 177 -9.83 -5.72 -13.62
CA LEU A 177 -10.53 -4.94 -14.63
C LEU A 177 -11.08 -5.80 -15.80
N LEU A 178 -10.53 -6.99 -16.03
CA LEU A 178 -10.87 -7.84 -17.18
C LEU A 178 -12.38 -8.18 -17.28
N PRO A 179 -13.10 -8.55 -16.19
CA PRO A 179 -14.53 -8.88 -16.26
C PRO A 179 -15.44 -7.68 -16.58
N PHE A 180 -14.90 -6.47 -16.52
CA PHE A 180 -15.58 -5.23 -16.88
C PHE A 180 -15.27 -4.79 -18.32
N GLY A 181 -14.51 -5.59 -19.08
CA GLY A 181 -14.13 -5.27 -20.46
C GLY A 181 -12.97 -4.29 -20.60
N ILE A 182 -12.23 -4.03 -19.53
CA ILE A 182 -11.10 -3.07 -19.54
C ILE A 182 -9.78 -3.84 -19.62
N ASP A 183 -8.94 -3.47 -20.60
CA ASP A 183 -7.61 -4.06 -20.78
C ASP A 183 -6.57 -3.39 -19.87
N PRO A 184 -5.99 -4.10 -18.88
CA PRO A 184 -5.00 -3.52 -17.97
C PRO A 184 -3.72 -3.04 -18.67
N VAL A 185 -3.40 -3.54 -19.88
CA VAL A 185 -2.20 -3.12 -20.63
C VAL A 185 -2.32 -1.68 -21.12
N GLY A 186 -3.54 -1.22 -21.45
CA GLY A 186 -3.81 0.13 -21.94
C GLY A 186 -3.98 1.18 -20.83
N GLU A 187 -3.94 0.77 -19.56
CA GLU A 187 -4.21 1.65 -18.43
C GLU A 187 -2.96 2.34 -17.90
N ASP A 188 -3.15 3.59 -17.43
CA ASP A 188 -2.13 4.25 -16.61
C ASP A 188 -2.08 3.58 -15.24
N LEU A 189 -1.03 2.81 -14.99
CA LEU A 189 -0.80 2.11 -13.72
C LEU A 189 0.09 2.90 -12.74
N ARG A 190 0.43 4.16 -13.03
CA ARG A 190 1.25 4.99 -12.12
C ARG A 190 0.54 5.22 -10.80
N LEU A 191 1.25 5.03 -9.69
CA LEU A 191 0.76 5.40 -8.37
C LEU A 191 0.62 6.92 -8.29
N GLU A 192 -0.25 7.38 -7.41
CA GLU A 192 -0.42 8.79 -7.09
C GLU A 192 -0.84 8.96 -5.63
N TYR A 193 -0.52 10.12 -5.07
CA TYR A 193 -0.93 10.50 -3.74
C TYR A 193 -1.09 12.03 -3.71
N PRO A 194 -2.32 12.55 -3.79
CA PRO A 194 -2.55 13.98 -3.93
C PRO A 194 -2.17 14.73 -2.66
N ILE A 195 -1.38 15.80 -2.83
CA ILE A 195 -1.03 16.79 -1.81
C ILE A 195 -1.40 18.17 -2.37
N THR A 196 -2.12 18.96 -1.59
CA THR A 196 -2.55 20.32 -1.92
C THR A 196 -1.46 21.36 -1.64
N ASP A 197 -1.57 22.54 -2.23
CA ASP A 197 -0.60 23.62 -1.98
C ASP A 197 -0.64 24.11 -0.53
N ALA A 198 -1.81 24.18 0.10
CA ALA A 198 -1.93 24.50 1.52
C ALA A 198 -1.21 23.48 2.42
N GLU A 199 -1.26 22.18 2.06
CA GLU A 199 -0.50 21.14 2.77
C GLU A 199 1.00 21.28 2.54
N ARG A 200 1.44 21.65 1.34
CA ARG A 200 2.85 21.95 1.05
C ARG A 200 3.35 23.15 1.84
N GLU A 201 2.55 24.20 1.96
CA GLU A 201 2.85 25.39 2.77
C GLU A 201 2.97 25.04 4.25
N TRP A 202 2.02 24.26 4.77
CA TRP A 202 2.11 23.72 6.13
C TRP A 202 3.39 22.91 6.35
N ALA A 203 3.75 22.04 5.40
CA ALA A 203 4.98 21.27 5.47
C ALA A 203 6.23 22.16 5.51
N THR A 204 6.25 23.22 4.68
CA THR A 204 7.33 24.21 4.66
C THR A 204 7.38 25.01 5.96
N ALA A 205 6.25 25.31 6.60
CA ALA A 205 6.23 25.95 7.92
C ALA A 205 6.82 25.04 9.01
N VAL A 206 6.54 23.73 8.96
CA VAL A 206 7.05 22.74 9.93
C VAL A 206 8.54 22.44 9.72
N LEU A 207 8.95 22.23 8.46
CA LEU A 207 10.34 21.87 8.12
C LEU A 207 11.23 23.09 7.89
N GLY A 208 10.68 24.28 7.69
CA GLY A 208 11.44 25.42 7.19
C GLY A 208 11.94 25.23 5.74
N PRO A 209 12.63 26.24 5.18
CA PRO A 209 13.25 26.12 3.86
C PRO A 209 14.45 25.15 3.89
N CYS A 210 14.67 24.44 2.79
CA CYS A 210 15.93 23.69 2.61
C CYS A 210 17.07 24.69 2.42
N ARG A 211 18.13 24.58 3.24
CA ARG A 211 19.34 25.41 3.12
C ARG A 211 20.52 24.67 2.48
N LYS A 212 20.25 23.49 1.96
CA LYS A 212 21.17 22.51 1.39
C LYS A 212 20.77 22.24 -0.06
N ALA A 213 21.58 21.50 -0.81
CA ALA A 213 21.32 21.24 -2.22
C ALA A 213 20.03 20.44 -2.43
N TYR A 214 19.77 19.47 -1.54
CA TYR A 214 18.57 18.63 -1.56
C TYR A 214 18.27 18.04 -0.17
N ARG A 215 17.07 17.49 0.00
CA ARG A 215 16.62 16.80 1.21
C ARG A 215 16.58 15.30 1.03
N VAL A 216 17.09 14.58 2.03
CA VAL A 216 16.95 13.13 2.12
C VAL A 216 16.05 12.80 3.31
N GLY A 217 14.91 12.16 3.06
CA GLY A 217 14.00 11.68 4.08
C GLY A 217 14.34 10.26 4.48
N ILE A 218 14.78 10.04 5.73
CA ILE A 218 15.11 8.74 6.27
C ILE A 218 13.98 8.27 7.17
N ASN A 219 13.21 7.27 6.74
CA ASN A 219 12.18 6.64 7.57
C ASN A 219 12.78 5.49 8.39
N LEU A 220 12.83 5.64 9.72
CA LEU A 220 13.37 4.63 10.63
C LEU A 220 12.46 3.41 10.82
N ALA A 221 11.15 3.64 10.73
CA ALA A 221 10.17 2.75 11.31
C ALA A 221 9.47 1.91 10.25
N ALA A 222 9.38 0.60 10.52
CA ALA A 222 8.53 -0.34 9.80
C ALA A 222 7.41 -0.86 10.71
N SER A 223 6.42 -1.53 10.12
CA SER A 223 5.28 -2.07 10.87
C SER A 223 5.63 -3.29 11.75
N HIS A 224 6.84 -3.86 11.61
CA HIS A 224 7.30 -5.01 12.37
C HIS A 224 8.78 -4.81 12.76
N PRO A 225 9.20 -5.16 14.00
CA PRO A 225 10.59 -5.01 14.45
C PRO A 225 11.61 -5.69 13.52
N ASP A 226 11.26 -6.87 12.99
CA ASP A 226 12.12 -7.63 12.07
C ASP A 226 12.38 -6.91 10.74
N LYS A 227 11.63 -5.85 10.42
CA LYS A 227 11.82 -5.03 9.23
C LYS A 227 12.51 -3.69 9.53
N THR A 228 13.13 -3.55 10.69
CA THR A 228 13.84 -2.33 11.10
C THR A 228 15.31 -2.62 11.33
N TRP A 229 16.19 -1.67 11.03
CA TRP A 229 17.57 -1.75 11.51
C TRP A 229 17.67 -1.44 13.00
N SER A 230 18.76 -1.89 13.63
CA SER A 230 19.08 -1.46 14.99
C SER A 230 19.42 0.03 15.01
N ALA A 231 19.31 0.66 16.20
CA ALA A 231 19.72 2.05 16.38
C ALA A 231 21.19 2.28 15.97
N ALA A 232 22.09 1.36 16.33
CA ALA A 232 23.51 1.44 15.96
C ALA A 232 23.73 1.41 14.44
N GLN A 233 22.97 0.59 13.71
CA GLN A 233 23.04 0.55 12.25
C GLN A 233 22.55 1.84 11.61
N TRP A 234 21.41 2.38 12.10
CA TRP A 234 20.92 3.67 11.65
C TRP A 234 21.91 4.81 11.95
N SER A 235 22.47 4.85 13.16
CA SER A 235 23.49 5.85 13.51
C SER A 235 24.73 5.75 12.62
N THR A 236 25.19 4.53 12.34
CA THR A 236 26.33 4.29 11.43
C THR A 236 26.01 4.77 10.01
N PHE A 237 24.84 4.40 9.47
CA PHE A 237 24.39 4.84 8.15
C PHE A 237 24.31 6.37 8.04
N LEU A 238 23.68 7.03 9.01
CA LEU A 238 23.50 8.47 9.02
C LEU A 238 24.82 9.24 9.17
N ARG A 239 25.76 8.75 10.00
CA ARG A 239 27.10 9.35 10.14
C ARG A 239 27.88 9.28 8.83
N GLU A 240 27.91 8.11 8.20
CA GLU A 240 28.60 7.94 6.91
C GLU A 240 27.93 8.74 5.79
N LEU A 241 26.60 8.75 5.73
CA LEU A 241 25.85 9.50 4.73
C LEU A 241 26.09 11.02 4.88
N SER A 242 26.03 11.55 6.10
CA SER A 242 26.30 12.97 6.38
C SER A 242 27.73 13.37 6.02
N ARG A 243 28.70 12.47 6.28
CA ARG A 243 30.12 12.70 5.98
C ARG A 243 30.38 12.71 4.47
N LYS A 244 29.74 11.82 3.72
CA LYS A 244 29.90 11.71 2.27
C LYS A 244 29.12 12.78 1.49
N HIS A 245 27.98 13.22 2.01
CA HIS A 245 27.05 14.16 1.36
C HIS A 245 26.77 15.39 2.25
N PRO A 246 27.78 16.23 2.56
CA PRO A 246 27.59 17.42 3.41
C PRO A 246 26.63 18.46 2.82
N GLU A 247 26.34 18.39 1.52
CA GLU A 247 25.37 19.19 0.77
C GLU A 247 23.93 18.71 0.90
N ALA A 248 23.67 17.56 1.54
CA ALA A 248 22.33 17.05 1.80
C ALA A 248 21.79 17.51 3.17
N GLU A 249 20.51 17.89 3.22
CA GLU A 249 19.77 18.00 4.50
C GLU A 249 19.14 16.63 4.81
N LEU A 250 19.68 15.93 5.81
CA LEU A 250 19.11 14.67 6.28
C LEU A 250 17.97 14.95 7.27
N LEU A 251 16.79 14.42 6.96
CA LEU A 251 15.58 14.52 7.77
C LEU A 251 15.20 13.13 8.29
N LEU A 252 15.23 12.94 9.61
CA LEU A 252 14.95 11.66 10.23
C LEU A 252 13.48 11.56 10.62
N PHE A 253 12.74 10.64 10.04
CA PHE A 253 11.32 10.40 10.28
C PHE A 253 11.11 9.15 11.14
N ALA A 254 10.09 9.21 12.00
CA ALA A 254 9.64 8.10 12.82
C ALA A 254 8.14 8.16 13.08
N SER A 255 7.53 7.02 13.36
CA SER A 255 6.19 6.99 13.95
C SER A 255 6.27 7.30 15.45
N PRO A 256 5.16 7.68 16.11
CA PRO A 256 5.16 8.00 17.55
C PRO A 256 5.76 6.89 18.43
N ALA A 257 5.62 5.62 18.03
CA ALA A 257 6.19 4.49 18.76
C ALA A 257 7.74 4.46 18.74
N TYR A 258 8.37 5.12 17.77
CA TYR A 258 9.82 5.19 17.60
C TYR A 258 10.41 6.57 17.94
N ALA A 259 9.62 7.48 18.52
CA ALA A 259 10.04 8.85 18.85
C ALA A 259 11.29 8.89 19.75
N ARG A 260 11.37 7.99 20.74
CA ARG A 260 12.54 7.89 21.63
C ARG A 260 13.80 7.49 20.86
N ALA A 261 13.73 6.42 20.07
CA ALA A 261 14.86 5.95 19.27
C ALA A 261 15.30 7.02 18.25
N GLN A 262 14.36 7.72 17.63
CA GLN A 262 14.64 8.85 16.74
C GLN A 262 15.43 9.95 17.45
N ALA A 263 15.02 10.36 18.65
CA ALA A 263 15.70 11.38 19.42
C ALA A 263 17.12 10.96 19.82
N GLU A 264 17.30 9.71 20.25
CA GLU A 264 18.61 9.14 20.60
C GLU A 264 19.56 9.11 19.39
N ILE A 265 19.09 8.61 18.24
CA ILE A 265 19.87 8.56 16.99
C ILE A 265 20.19 9.98 16.49
N ALA A 266 19.23 10.92 16.55
CA ALA A 266 19.44 12.30 16.16
C ALA A 266 20.51 12.99 17.03
N ALA A 267 20.48 12.75 18.35
CA ALA A 267 21.47 13.29 19.28
C ALA A 267 22.87 12.71 19.01
N GLU A 268 22.98 11.41 18.68
CA GLU A 268 24.26 10.77 18.36
C GLU A 268 24.85 11.26 17.02
N THR A 269 24.00 11.49 16.03
CA THR A 269 24.43 11.73 14.65
C THR A 269 24.42 13.19 14.21
N GLY A 270 23.74 14.06 14.96
CA GLY A 270 23.52 15.46 14.59
C GLY A 270 22.49 15.67 13.47
N VAL A 271 21.85 14.59 12.99
CA VAL A 271 20.81 14.66 11.96
C VAL A 271 19.52 15.24 12.56
N ARG A 272 18.79 16.01 11.74
CA ARG A 272 17.57 16.68 12.18
C ARG A 272 16.40 15.69 12.34
N PRO A 273 15.83 15.54 13.56
CA PRO A 273 14.61 14.76 13.74
C PRO A 273 13.40 15.56 13.28
N VAL A 274 12.52 14.92 12.51
CA VAL A 274 11.22 15.46 12.11
C VAL A 274 10.18 15.13 13.19
N PRO A 275 9.30 16.07 13.59
CA PRO A 275 8.24 15.78 14.56
C PRO A 275 7.40 14.57 14.16
N THR A 276 7.23 13.62 15.07
CA THR A 276 6.37 12.44 14.81
C THR A 276 4.92 12.88 14.64
N MET A 277 4.23 12.33 13.65
CA MET A 277 2.87 12.71 13.30
C MET A 277 1.85 11.66 13.77
N PRO A 278 0.69 12.08 14.31
CA PRO A 278 -0.37 11.15 14.69
C PRO A 278 -1.11 10.57 13.47
N SER A 279 -1.12 11.30 12.35
CA SER A 279 -1.73 10.85 11.09
C SER A 279 -0.68 10.45 10.05
N PHE A 280 -0.95 9.35 9.35
CA PHE A 280 -0.17 8.95 8.18
C PHE A 280 -0.14 10.03 7.10
N HIS A 281 -1.23 10.79 6.94
CA HIS A 281 -1.31 11.82 5.92
C HIS A 281 -0.37 12.99 6.22
N GLN A 282 -0.29 13.44 7.47
CA GLN A 282 0.68 14.45 7.90
C GLN A 282 2.13 13.98 7.73
N PHE A 283 2.40 12.70 8.03
CA PHE A 283 3.70 12.09 7.71
C PHE A 283 3.99 12.15 6.21
N ALA A 284 3.03 11.79 5.36
CA ALA A 284 3.20 11.82 3.91
C ALA A 284 3.46 13.25 3.39
N ILE A 285 2.71 14.24 3.88
CA ILE A 285 2.89 15.65 3.52
C ILE A 285 4.32 16.12 3.83
N LEU A 286 4.87 15.78 5.00
CA LEU A 286 6.24 16.13 5.34
C LEU A 286 7.28 15.36 4.53
N LEU A 287 7.03 14.07 4.26
CA LEU A 287 7.92 13.23 3.46
C LEU A 287 7.99 13.69 2.00
N GLU A 288 6.90 14.22 1.44
CA GLU A 288 6.84 14.76 0.07
C GLU A 288 7.84 15.89 -0.15
N ARG A 289 8.22 16.61 0.92
CA ARG A 289 9.23 17.68 0.87
C ARG A 289 10.67 17.17 0.79
N CYS A 290 10.88 15.86 0.72
CA CYS A 290 12.18 15.24 0.51
C CYS A 290 12.39 14.92 -0.97
N ASP A 291 13.59 15.17 -1.46
CA ASP A 291 13.96 14.89 -2.85
C ASP A 291 14.33 13.41 -3.04
N ILE A 292 14.91 12.78 -2.01
CA ILE A 292 15.26 11.36 -1.98
C ILE A 292 14.70 10.73 -0.70
N ILE A 293 14.21 9.50 -0.79
CA ILE A 293 13.65 8.76 0.34
C ILE A 293 14.49 7.51 0.61
N VAL A 294 14.88 7.29 1.87
CA VAL A 294 15.48 6.05 2.35
C VAL A 294 14.53 5.42 3.36
N THR A 295 14.08 4.20 3.10
CA THR A 295 13.06 3.57 3.94
C THR A 295 13.19 2.05 3.97
N PRO A 296 12.85 1.39 5.09
CA PRO A 296 12.50 -0.02 5.06
C PRO A 296 11.21 -0.27 4.26
N ASP A 297 10.88 -1.54 4.04
CA ASP A 297 9.64 -2.03 3.42
C ASP A 297 8.37 -1.55 4.14
N THR A 298 7.86 -0.39 3.72
CA THR A 298 6.72 0.32 4.32
C THR A 298 5.92 1.07 3.26
N ALA A 299 4.82 1.69 3.68
CA ALA A 299 4.03 2.56 2.81
C ALA A 299 4.82 3.72 2.19
N ALA A 300 5.96 4.14 2.77
CA ALA A 300 6.80 5.20 2.20
C ALA A 300 7.40 4.81 0.84
N VAL A 301 7.62 3.52 0.58
CA VAL A 301 8.04 2.98 -0.73
C VAL A 301 7.03 3.34 -1.82
N HIS A 302 5.74 3.21 -1.51
CA HIS A 302 4.66 3.53 -2.44
C HIS A 302 4.45 5.03 -2.59
N LEU A 303 4.67 5.81 -1.53
CA LEU A 303 4.66 7.27 -1.61
C LEU A 303 5.78 7.78 -2.51
N ALA A 304 6.99 7.23 -2.38
CA ALA A 304 8.11 7.56 -3.26
C ALA A 304 7.75 7.29 -4.73
N ALA A 305 7.15 6.13 -5.01
CA ALA A 305 6.67 5.80 -6.36
C ALA A 305 5.56 6.74 -6.86
N ALA A 306 4.62 7.11 -5.98
CA ALA A 306 3.52 8.02 -6.29
C ALA A 306 3.96 9.43 -6.69
N TRP A 307 5.07 9.90 -6.11
CA TRP A 307 5.64 11.22 -6.40
C TRP A 307 6.84 11.17 -7.33
N GLN A 308 7.20 9.99 -7.85
CA GLN A 308 8.42 9.76 -8.65
C GLN A 308 9.69 10.26 -7.94
N ARG A 309 9.73 10.14 -6.60
CA ARG A 309 10.90 10.48 -5.80
C ARG A 309 11.88 9.30 -5.79
N PRO A 310 13.17 9.53 -6.07
CA PRO A 310 14.20 8.52 -5.93
C PRO A 310 14.17 7.85 -4.55
N CYS A 311 14.21 6.52 -4.53
CA CYS A 311 14.07 5.74 -3.30
C CYS A 311 15.19 4.71 -3.11
N VAL A 312 15.81 4.67 -1.93
CA VAL A 312 16.57 3.50 -1.47
C VAL A 312 15.69 2.71 -0.51
N ALA A 313 15.29 1.51 -0.91
CA ALA A 313 14.36 0.67 -0.16
C ALA A 313 15.06 -0.56 0.43
N LEU A 314 14.90 -0.77 1.75
CA LEU A 314 15.54 -1.83 2.51
C LEU A 314 14.55 -2.96 2.81
N TYR A 315 14.86 -4.18 2.37
CA TYR A 315 13.95 -5.32 2.44
C TYR A 315 14.54 -6.53 3.16
N VAL A 316 13.67 -7.24 3.88
CA VAL A 316 13.85 -8.66 4.17
C VAL A 316 13.17 -9.44 3.05
N TRP A 317 13.94 -10.23 2.31
CA TRP A 317 13.46 -11.04 1.18
C TRP A 317 13.81 -12.52 1.38
N ASP A 318 13.24 -13.07 2.46
CA ASP A 318 13.36 -14.46 2.89
C ASP A 318 12.45 -15.44 2.11
N ARG A 319 11.58 -14.91 1.24
CA ARG A 319 10.64 -15.66 0.39
C ARG A 319 10.86 -15.33 -1.08
N PRO A 320 11.78 -16.01 -1.79
CA PRO A 320 12.12 -15.72 -3.18
C PRO A 320 10.95 -15.84 -4.16
N GLU A 321 9.93 -16.63 -3.82
CA GLU A 321 8.71 -16.81 -4.60
C GLU A 321 7.77 -15.59 -4.57
N LEU A 322 8.03 -14.62 -3.68
CA LEU A 322 7.28 -13.38 -3.58
C LEU A 322 8.19 -12.20 -3.94
N MET A 323 7.89 -11.53 -5.04
CA MET A 323 8.53 -10.26 -5.39
C MET A 323 8.30 -9.25 -4.26
N PRO A 324 9.35 -8.60 -3.73
CA PRO A 324 9.21 -7.45 -2.85
C PRO A 324 8.39 -6.37 -3.54
N TRP A 325 7.61 -5.61 -2.78
CA TRP A 325 6.81 -4.55 -3.36
C TRP A 325 7.68 -3.33 -3.57
N LEU A 326 8.39 -3.31 -4.71
CA LEU A 326 9.34 -2.27 -5.08
C LEU A 326 8.62 -0.94 -5.40
N PRO A 327 9.33 0.20 -5.35
CA PRO A 327 8.82 1.46 -5.89
C PRO A 327 8.41 1.32 -7.37
N TYR A 328 7.10 1.16 -7.61
CA TYR A 328 6.57 0.78 -8.92
C TYR A 328 6.85 1.85 -9.98
N ARG A 329 7.56 1.47 -11.05
CA ARG A 329 7.91 2.34 -12.19
C ARG A 329 8.41 3.72 -11.74
N SER A 330 9.35 3.72 -10.80
CA SER A 330 9.96 4.94 -10.26
C SER A 330 11.45 4.74 -10.01
N PRO A 331 12.28 5.81 -9.97
CA PRO A 331 13.71 5.67 -9.73
C PRO A 331 13.97 5.07 -8.34
N HIS A 332 14.66 3.92 -8.28
CA HIS A 332 14.98 3.31 -7.01
C HIS A 332 16.19 2.39 -7.04
N GLU A 333 16.78 2.19 -5.87
CA GLU A 333 17.63 1.06 -5.54
C GLU A 333 16.95 0.27 -4.42
N ALA A 334 16.95 -1.04 -4.54
CA ALA A 334 16.42 -1.91 -3.51
C ALA A 334 17.53 -2.84 -3.03
N VAL A 335 17.67 -2.92 -1.71
CA VAL A 335 18.72 -3.70 -1.04
C VAL A 335 18.04 -4.72 -0.16
N TYR A 336 18.53 -5.96 -0.21
CA TYR A 336 17.82 -7.09 0.37
C TYR A 336 18.73 -7.92 1.26
N THR A 337 18.22 -8.35 2.40
CA THR A 337 18.76 -9.51 3.12
C THR A 337 17.89 -10.73 2.89
N ARG A 338 18.49 -11.90 2.69
CA ARG A 338 17.78 -13.19 2.59
C ARG A 338 17.43 -13.78 3.95
N GLN A 339 17.93 -13.19 5.03
CA GLN A 339 17.76 -13.67 6.39
C GLN A 339 17.06 -12.61 7.22
N SER A 340 15.87 -12.91 7.70
CA SER A 340 15.21 -12.11 8.73
C SER A 340 16.03 -12.17 10.03
N PRO A 341 16.19 -11.07 10.78
CA PRO A 341 15.61 -9.73 10.58
C PRO A 341 16.46 -8.82 9.67
N LEU A 342 15.94 -7.62 9.35
CA LEU A 342 16.61 -6.58 8.54
C LEU A 342 17.97 -6.18 9.10
N GLN A 343 18.23 -6.41 10.40
CA GLN A 343 19.55 -6.19 10.99
C GLN A 343 20.67 -7.02 10.33
N ASN A 344 20.35 -8.07 9.59
CA ASN A 344 21.32 -8.82 8.78
C ASN A 344 21.72 -8.10 7.48
N LEU A 345 21.03 -7.01 7.10
CA LEU A 345 21.39 -6.19 5.95
C LEU A 345 22.57 -5.26 6.33
N PRO A 346 23.73 -5.36 5.67
CA PRO A 346 24.87 -4.49 5.95
C PRO A 346 24.58 -3.02 5.65
N VAL A 347 25.11 -2.12 6.48
CA VAL A 347 25.00 -0.67 6.28
C VAL A 347 25.73 -0.22 5.00
N ALA A 348 26.85 -0.87 4.67
CA ALA A 348 27.63 -0.58 3.47
C ALA A 348 26.79 -0.76 2.20
N ASP A 349 26.02 -1.85 2.10
CA ASP A 349 25.20 -2.15 0.93
C ASP A 349 24.14 -1.06 0.66
N ALA A 350 23.57 -0.47 1.72
CA ALA A 350 22.62 0.63 1.60
C ALA A 350 23.31 1.95 1.22
N LEU A 351 24.52 2.21 1.71
CA LEU A 351 25.32 3.36 1.29
C LEU A 351 25.69 3.24 -0.19
N ASP A 352 26.15 2.07 -0.63
CA ASP A 352 26.50 1.82 -2.03
C ASP A 352 25.28 1.94 -2.95
N ALA A 353 24.11 1.47 -2.48
CA ALA A 353 22.85 1.72 -3.16
C ALA A 353 22.53 3.21 -3.27
N PHE A 354 22.69 3.99 -2.21
CA PHE A 354 22.49 5.43 -2.26
C PHE A 354 23.41 6.10 -3.29
N GLU A 355 24.70 5.74 -3.35
CA GLU A 355 25.64 6.25 -4.35
C GLU A 355 25.23 5.85 -5.78
N ARG A 356 24.85 4.59 -6.02
CA ARG A 356 24.37 4.14 -7.34
C ARG A 356 23.11 4.89 -7.77
N LEU A 357 22.20 5.17 -6.85
CA LEU A 357 20.99 5.94 -7.12
C LEU A 357 21.37 7.37 -7.54
N LEU A 358 22.19 8.07 -6.76
CA LEU A 358 22.63 9.44 -7.08
C LEU A 358 23.39 9.53 -8.42
N ASN A 359 24.28 8.57 -8.68
CA ASN A 359 25.03 8.52 -9.94
C ASN A 359 24.10 8.40 -11.15
N ARG A 360 23.04 7.57 -11.06
CA ARG A 360 22.03 7.44 -12.12
C ARG A 360 21.17 8.69 -12.29
N LEU A 361 20.91 9.43 -11.22
CA LEU A 361 20.17 10.71 -11.30
C LEU A 361 21.00 11.82 -11.95
N SER A 362 22.31 11.81 -11.73
CA SER A 362 23.24 12.78 -12.30
C SER A 362 23.57 12.50 -13.77
N HIS A 363 23.47 11.24 -14.19
CA HIS A 363 23.72 10.77 -15.55
C HIS A 363 22.51 9.94 -16.04
N PRO A 364 21.38 10.59 -16.34
CA PRO A 364 20.20 9.87 -16.81
C PRO A 364 20.54 9.17 -18.14
N VAL A 365 20.56 7.84 -18.10
CA VAL A 365 20.62 7.03 -19.32
C VAL A 365 19.32 7.27 -20.07
N SER A 366 19.40 7.74 -21.32
CA SER A 366 18.22 7.89 -22.18
C SER A 366 17.41 6.59 -22.17
N PRO A 367 16.08 6.63 -21.96
CA PRO A 367 15.26 5.43 -21.94
C PRO A 367 15.40 4.69 -23.28
N GLN A 368 15.72 3.39 -23.22
CA GLN A 368 15.66 2.47 -24.35
C GLN A 368 14.22 2.02 -24.61
#